data_AF-A0A821L0R5-F1
#
_entry.id   AF-A0A821L0R5-F1
#
_cell.length_a   1.000
_cell.length_b   1.000
_cell.length_c   1.000
_cell.angle_alpha   90.00
_cell.angle_beta   90.00
_cell.angle_gamma   90.00
#
_symmetry.space_group_name_H-M   'P 1'
#
loop_
_entity.id
_entity.type
_entity.pdbx_description
1 polymer ?
#
loop_
_entity_poly.entity_id
_entity_poly.type
_entity_poly.pdbx_seq_one_letter_code
_entity_poly.pdbx_strand_id
1 'polypeptide(L)'
;MAISFTFINDIIRDYFQYRNLTSTSRIFDNELSKLSLEQYRADHIIKQLTFYIYQFDINNLIDYWTQIEQQFLSTLTINIEQIMNIFIKIRINLYRCYLIHAIKLSKIDKINEFFERLIKFLQQTNEWTKEWFILPYINNPDNNSLFQIYFSKQWNELFWISLQNFLSLALYNMTRPKICSIEEEDDNFQSFGNLICLQSTTTKPLILSTT
;
A
#
# COMPACT_ATOMS: atom_id res chain seq x y z
N MET A 1 -15.89 2.54 12.17
CA MET A 1 -14.59 2.25 11.54
C MET A 1 -13.65 3.47 11.48
N ALA A 2 -14.13 4.72 11.47
CA ALA A 2 -13.27 5.93 11.58
C ALA A 2 -12.93 6.33 13.04
N ILE A 3 -13.69 5.82 14.02
CA ILE A 3 -13.62 6.23 15.44
C ILE A 3 -12.40 5.62 16.18
N SER A 4 -11.79 4.54 15.68
CA SER A 4 -10.67 3.84 16.32
C SER A 4 -9.32 4.57 16.19
N PHE A 5 -9.02 5.12 15.00
CA PHE A 5 -7.72 5.77 14.80
C PHE A 5 -7.61 7.12 15.51
N THR A 6 -8.73 7.84 15.67
CA THR A 6 -8.74 9.10 16.43
C THR A 6 -8.43 8.87 17.90
N PHE A 7 -9.04 7.86 18.52
CA PHE A 7 -8.81 7.52 19.92
C PHE A 7 -7.37 7.07 20.18
N ILE A 8 -6.82 6.22 19.31
CA ILE A 8 -5.42 5.78 19.39
C ILE A 8 -4.45 6.96 19.25
N ASN A 9 -4.73 7.87 18.32
CA ASN A 9 -3.92 9.08 18.16
C ASN A 9 -3.96 9.97 19.41
N ASP A 10 -5.11 10.06 20.09
CA ASP A 10 -5.24 10.79 21.35
C ASP A 10 -4.41 10.15 22.47
N ILE A 11 -4.42 8.82 22.61
CA ILE A 11 -3.57 8.08 23.56
C ILE A 11 -2.08 8.34 23.31
N ILE A 12 -1.66 8.31 22.03
CA ILE A 12 -0.26 8.55 21.67
C ILE A 12 0.15 9.99 22.00
N ARG A 13 -0.74 10.97 21.79
CA ARG A 13 -0.50 12.37 22.19
C ARG A 13 -0.35 12.51 23.71
N ASP A 14 -1.22 11.86 24.48
CA ASP A 14 -1.13 11.84 25.95
C ASP A 14 0.20 11.23 26.43
N TYR A 15 0.68 10.18 25.78
CA TYR A 15 1.99 9.59 26.07
C TYR A 15 3.15 10.53 25.78
N PHE A 16 3.14 11.23 24.63
CA PHE A 16 4.18 12.20 24.31
C PHE A 16 4.17 13.40 25.25
N GLN A 17 3.00 13.84 25.69
CA GLN A 17 2.84 14.90 26.67
C GLN A 17 3.39 14.49 28.04
N TYR A 18 3.10 13.28 28.52
CA TYR A 18 3.63 12.75 29.78
C TYR A 18 5.17 12.71 29.83
N ARG A 19 5.83 12.45 28.69
CA ARG A 19 7.29 12.38 28.57
C ARG A 19 7.95 13.72 28.21
N ASN A 20 7.19 14.81 28.07
CA ASN A 20 7.66 16.12 27.59
C ASN A 20 8.29 16.09 26.17
N LEU A 21 7.87 15.17 25.31
CA LEU A 21 8.37 15.01 23.94
C LEU A 21 7.68 15.98 22.95
N THR A 22 7.78 17.27 23.22
CA THR A 22 7.03 18.31 22.49
C THR A 22 7.46 18.47 21.03
N SER A 23 8.75 18.26 20.71
CA SER A 23 9.25 18.27 19.33
C SER A 23 8.72 17.07 18.54
N THR A 24 8.74 15.88 19.12
CA THR A 24 8.24 14.64 18.51
C THR A 24 6.73 14.68 18.31
N SER A 25 5.97 15.22 19.26
CA SER A 25 4.51 15.40 19.11
C SER A 25 4.17 16.28 17.91
N ARG A 26 4.90 17.39 17.72
CA ARG A 26 4.69 18.28 16.56
C ARG A 26 5.02 17.61 15.23
N ILE A 27 6.09 16.82 15.20
CA ILE A 27 6.46 16.05 14.01
C ILE A 27 5.38 15.01 13.72
N PHE A 28 4.92 14.28 14.74
CA PHE A 28 3.85 13.31 14.65
C PHE A 28 2.53 13.91 14.14
N ASP A 29 2.10 15.05 14.67
CA ASP A 29 0.88 15.73 14.21
C ASP A 29 1.02 16.23 12.76
N ASN A 30 2.20 16.73 12.37
CA ASN A 30 2.48 17.14 11.00
C ASN A 30 2.44 15.94 10.05
N GLU A 31 3.02 14.80 10.43
CA GLU A 31 2.95 13.57 9.64
C GLU A 31 1.54 13.00 9.59
N LEU A 32 0.79 13.01 10.69
CA LEU A 32 -0.63 12.62 10.72
C LEU A 32 -1.50 13.50 9.81
N SER A 33 -1.24 14.81 9.79
CA SER A 33 -1.98 15.73 8.90
C SER A 33 -1.70 15.46 7.42
N LYS A 34 -0.52 14.90 7.12
CA LYS A 34 -0.13 14.47 5.77
C LYS A 34 -0.65 13.07 5.44
N LEU A 35 -0.78 12.19 6.43
CA LEU A 35 -1.44 10.89 6.36
C LEU A 35 -2.96 11.09 6.27
N SER A 36 -3.44 11.78 5.23
CA SER A 36 -4.86 11.70 4.90
C SER A 36 -5.18 10.22 4.71
N LEU A 37 -6.24 9.74 5.38
CA LEU A 37 -6.78 8.36 5.33
C LEU A 37 -6.89 7.75 3.91
N GLU A 38 -6.72 8.57 2.86
CA GLU A 38 -6.67 8.24 1.44
C GLU A 38 -5.35 7.61 0.96
N GLN A 39 -4.23 7.71 1.69
CA GLN A 39 -2.92 7.20 1.24
C GLN A 39 -2.86 5.66 1.19
N TYR A 40 -3.77 4.99 1.89
CA TYR A 40 -3.92 3.52 1.86
C TYR A 40 -5.13 3.07 1.03
N ARG A 41 -5.47 3.83 -0.01
CA ARG A 41 -6.38 3.34 -1.06
C ARG A 41 -5.55 2.93 -2.26
N ALA A 42 -5.73 1.69 -2.71
CA ALA A 42 -5.14 1.20 -3.95
C ALA A 42 -5.39 2.17 -5.13
N ASP A 43 -6.56 2.81 -5.15
CA ASP A 43 -6.94 3.84 -6.14
C ASP A 43 -5.94 5.01 -6.18
N HIS A 44 -5.50 5.51 -5.02
CA HIS A 44 -4.59 6.66 -4.95
C HIS A 44 -3.19 6.25 -5.40
N ILE A 45 -2.72 5.08 -4.97
CA ILE A 45 -1.45 4.51 -5.40
C ILE A 45 -1.41 4.39 -6.92
N ILE A 46 -2.48 3.85 -7.53
CA ILE A 46 -2.58 3.72 -8.99
C ILE A 46 -2.56 5.06 -9.68
N LYS A 47 -3.34 6.04 -9.19
CA LYS A 47 -3.34 7.40 -9.74
C LYS A 47 -1.93 8.00 -9.72
N GLN A 48 -1.20 7.84 -8.62
CA GLN A 48 0.16 8.36 -8.47
C GLN A 48 1.15 7.65 -9.41
N LEU A 49 1.11 6.32 -9.49
CA LEU A 49 1.93 5.55 -10.42
C LEU A 49 1.66 5.94 -11.88
N THR A 50 0.39 6.11 -12.22
CA THR A 50 -0.05 6.52 -13.54
C THR A 50 0.42 7.94 -13.86
N PHE A 51 0.39 8.86 -12.89
CA PHE A 51 0.90 10.22 -13.04
C PHE A 51 2.40 10.23 -13.36
N TYR A 52 3.22 9.47 -12.63
CA TYR A 52 4.66 9.39 -12.92
C TYR A 52 4.96 8.78 -14.30
N ILE A 53 4.16 7.81 -14.74
CA ILE A 53 4.26 7.24 -16.09
C ILE A 53 3.95 8.31 -17.15
N TYR A 54 2.88 9.09 -16.99
CA TYR A 54 2.51 10.15 -17.93
C TYR A 54 3.51 11.32 -17.96
N GLN A 55 4.17 11.62 -16.83
CA GLN A 55 5.19 12.68 -16.74
C GLN A 55 6.59 12.25 -17.20
N PHE A 56 6.80 10.97 -17.54
CA PHE A 56 8.11 10.42 -17.88
C PHE A 56 9.16 10.59 -16.76
N ASP A 57 8.72 10.46 -15.51
CA ASP A 57 9.58 10.56 -14.33
C ASP A 57 9.90 9.18 -13.78
N ILE A 58 10.97 8.59 -14.31
CA ILE A 58 11.37 7.24 -13.95
C ILE A 58 11.95 7.15 -12.54
N ASN A 59 12.61 8.20 -12.04
CA ASN A 59 13.24 8.17 -10.72
C ASN A 59 12.18 8.16 -9.63
N ASN A 60 11.22 9.10 -9.69
CA ASN A 60 10.13 9.15 -8.72
C ASN A 60 9.24 7.91 -8.79
N LEU A 61 9.09 7.31 -9.99
CA LEU A 61 8.34 6.06 -10.14
C LEU A 61 9.02 4.89 -9.42
N ILE A 62 10.34 4.73 -9.58
CA ILE A 62 11.13 3.69 -8.92
C ILE A 62 11.07 3.89 -7.40
N ASP A 63 11.38 5.11 -6.93
CA ASP A 63 11.45 5.40 -5.50
C ASP A 63 10.10 5.18 -4.83
N TYR A 64 9.00 5.64 -5.45
CA TYR A 64 7.66 5.44 -4.92
C TYR A 64 7.27 3.95 -4.88
N TRP A 65 7.57 3.19 -5.93
CA TRP A 65 7.30 1.76 -5.93
C TRP A 65 8.14 1.01 -4.88
N THR A 66 9.42 1.38 -4.70
CA THR A 66 10.28 0.80 -3.66
C THR A 66 9.77 1.11 -2.26
N GLN A 67 9.25 2.31 -2.01
CA GLN A 67 8.60 2.64 -0.73
C GLN A 67 7.40 1.73 -0.46
N ILE A 68 6.57 1.50 -1.47
CA ILE A 68 5.42 0.59 -1.37
C ILE A 68 5.90 -0.84 -1.07
N GLU A 69 6.88 -1.35 -1.82
CA GLU A 69 7.48 -2.66 -1.57
C GLU A 69 7.97 -2.79 -0.12
N GLN A 70 8.70 -1.80 0.40
CA GLN A 70 9.21 -1.81 1.77
C GLN A 70 8.10 -1.84 2.81
N GLN A 71 7.03 -1.04 2.62
CA GLN A 71 5.88 -1.01 3.52
C GLN A 71 5.14 -2.36 3.56
N PHE A 72 5.01 -3.04 2.42
CA PHE A 72 4.39 -4.37 2.38
C PHE A 72 5.29 -5.44 3.01
N LEU A 73 6.59 -5.41 2.72
CA LEU A 73 7.54 -6.38 3.27
C LEU A 73 7.72 -6.24 4.79
N SER A 74 7.64 -5.02 5.33
CA SER A 74 7.69 -4.81 6.79
C SER A 74 6.45 -5.36 7.51
N THR A 75 5.34 -5.52 6.80
CA THR A 75 4.04 -5.84 7.41
C THR A 75 3.62 -7.30 7.21
N LEU A 76 4.18 -7.98 6.20
CA LEU A 76 3.84 -9.35 5.84
C LEU A 76 4.91 -10.33 6.37
N THR A 77 4.62 -10.97 7.50
CA THR A 77 5.55 -11.88 8.21
C THR A 77 5.61 -13.30 7.60
N ILE A 78 4.71 -13.65 6.67
CA ILE A 78 4.53 -15.02 6.16
C ILE A 78 4.65 -15.00 4.62
N ASN A 79 5.40 -15.95 4.05
CA ASN A 79 5.60 -16.18 2.61
C ASN A 79 6.35 -15.07 1.82
N ILE A 80 7.40 -14.50 2.43
CA ILE A 80 8.22 -13.42 1.87
C ILE A 80 8.71 -13.73 0.44
N GLU A 81 9.19 -14.94 0.16
CA GLU A 81 9.72 -15.30 -1.16
C GLU A 81 8.68 -15.23 -2.29
N GLN A 82 7.46 -15.74 -2.05
CA GLN A 82 6.39 -15.73 -3.04
C GLN A 82 5.89 -14.30 -3.29
N ILE A 83 5.78 -13.51 -2.22
CA ILE A 83 5.37 -12.11 -2.27
C ILE A 83 6.41 -11.29 -3.03
N MET A 84 7.70 -11.49 -2.77
CA MET A 84 8.80 -10.86 -3.49
C MET A 84 8.74 -11.15 -4.99
N ASN A 85 8.46 -12.39 -5.39
CA ASN A 85 8.30 -12.75 -6.80
C ASN A 85 7.11 -12.02 -7.44
N ILE A 86 6.00 -11.85 -6.72
CA ILE A 86 4.85 -11.08 -7.22
C ILE A 86 5.22 -9.60 -7.39
N PHE A 87 5.91 -8.99 -6.42
CA PHE A 87 6.38 -7.61 -6.53
C PHE A 87 7.32 -7.39 -7.71
N ILE A 88 8.26 -8.33 -7.94
CA ILE A 88 9.16 -8.29 -9.10
C ILE A 88 8.37 -8.33 -10.41
N LYS A 89 7.38 -9.23 -10.53
CA LYS A 89 6.51 -9.31 -11.72
C LYS A 89 5.73 -8.02 -11.96
N ILE A 90 5.15 -7.44 -10.91
CA ILE A 90 4.41 -6.18 -11.02
C ILE A 90 5.34 -5.06 -11.45
N ARG A 91 6.51 -4.93 -10.82
CA ARG A 91 7.52 -3.93 -11.15
C ARG A 91 7.93 -4.00 -12.62
N ILE A 92 8.18 -5.21 -13.12
CA ILE A 92 8.52 -5.43 -14.53
C ILE A 92 7.38 -5.00 -15.45
N ASN A 93 6.15 -5.37 -15.15
CA ASN A 93 5.00 -4.97 -15.96
C ASN A 93 4.75 -3.45 -15.92
N LEU A 94 5.03 -2.82 -14.78
CA LEU A 94 4.96 -1.37 -14.64
C LEU A 94 5.99 -0.67 -15.53
N TYR A 95 7.22 -1.19 -15.56
CA TYR A 95 8.26 -0.73 -16.48
C TYR A 95 7.91 -0.95 -17.96
N ARG A 96 7.25 -2.07 -18.30
CA ARG A 96 6.71 -2.29 -19.65
C ARG A 96 5.66 -1.23 -20.00
N CYS A 97 4.72 -0.92 -19.09
CA CYS A 97 3.75 0.15 -19.29
C CYS A 97 4.43 1.50 -19.57
N TYR A 98 5.45 1.85 -18.80
CA TYR A 98 6.24 3.07 -19.02
C TYR A 98 6.89 3.11 -20.40
N LEU A 99 7.60 2.04 -20.79
CA LEU A 99 8.27 1.95 -22.08
C LEU A 99 7.29 2.06 -23.25
N ILE A 100 6.17 1.33 -23.20
CA ILE A 100 5.14 1.36 -24.24
C ILE A 100 4.56 2.77 -24.37
N HIS A 101 4.34 3.47 -23.25
CA HIS A 101 3.87 4.84 -23.26
C HIS A 101 4.90 5.79 -23.90
N ALA A 102 6.19 5.63 -23.60
CA ALA A 102 7.27 6.42 -24.18
C ALA A 102 7.44 6.19 -25.68
N ILE A 103 7.28 4.94 -26.14
CA ILE A 103 7.35 4.57 -27.55
C ILE A 103 6.16 5.14 -28.33
N LYS A 104 4.93 5.04 -27.79
CA LYS A 104 3.72 5.62 -28.42
C LYS A 104 3.83 7.13 -28.63
N LEU A 105 4.53 7.82 -27.74
CA LEU A 105 4.80 9.26 -27.81
C LEU A 105 6.15 9.62 -28.45
N SER A 106 6.82 8.63 -29.05
CA SER A 106 8.12 8.75 -29.75
C SER A 106 9.22 9.49 -28.97
N LYS A 107 9.22 9.38 -27.63
CA LYS A 107 10.21 10.02 -26.75
C LYS A 107 11.44 9.13 -26.53
N ILE A 108 12.32 9.09 -27.53
CA ILE A 108 13.52 8.24 -27.53
C ILE A 108 14.48 8.59 -26.38
N ASP A 109 14.63 9.88 -26.04
CA ASP A 109 15.51 10.34 -24.95
C ASP A 109 15.14 9.72 -23.60
N LYS A 110 13.83 9.63 -23.32
CA LYS A 110 13.30 9.04 -22.08
C LYS A 110 13.40 7.52 -22.05
N ILE A 111 13.40 6.89 -23.21
CA ILE A 111 13.65 5.45 -23.35
C ILE A 111 15.12 5.15 -23.03
N ASN A 112 16.04 5.97 -23.55
CA ASN A 112 17.48 5.83 -23.25
C ASN A 112 17.76 6.06 -21.75
N GLU A 113 17.20 7.13 -21.16
CA GLU A 113 17.31 7.40 -19.72
C GLU A 113 16.80 6.21 -18.88
N PHE A 114 15.68 5.61 -19.28
CA PHE A 114 15.14 4.41 -18.63
C PHE A 114 16.14 3.24 -18.69
N PHE A 115 16.70 2.94 -19.86
CA PHE A 115 17.63 1.83 -20.01
C PHE A 115 18.93 2.11 -19.24
N GLU A 116 19.52 3.29 -19.33
CA GLU A 116 20.74 3.62 -18.57
C GLU A 116 20.57 3.40 -17.06
N ARG A 117 19.41 3.78 -16.51
CA ARG A 117 19.12 3.63 -15.09
C ARG A 117 18.84 2.18 -14.69
N LEU A 118 18.06 1.46 -15.49
CA LEU A 118 17.50 0.16 -15.10
C LEU A 118 18.25 -1.04 -15.69
N ILE A 119 19.19 -0.86 -16.61
CA ILE A 119 19.85 -1.99 -17.32
C ILE A 119 20.47 -3.02 -16.38
N LYS A 120 21.13 -2.56 -15.29
CA LYS A 120 21.76 -3.45 -14.30
C LYS A 120 20.72 -4.30 -13.56
N PHE A 121 19.59 -3.70 -13.20
CA PHE A 121 18.49 -4.38 -12.54
C PHE A 121 17.81 -5.38 -13.50
N LEU A 122 17.51 -4.94 -14.73
CA LEU A 122 16.85 -5.75 -15.74
C LEU A 122 17.67 -6.98 -16.16
N GLN A 123 19.00 -6.85 -16.23
CA GLN A 123 19.90 -7.97 -16.52
C GLN A 123 19.92 -9.05 -15.42
N GLN A 124 19.65 -8.68 -14.18
CA GLN A 124 19.63 -9.59 -13.03
C GLN A 124 18.28 -10.32 -12.89
N THR A 125 17.19 -9.73 -13.41
CA THR A 125 15.86 -10.34 -13.39
C THR A 125 15.65 -11.32 -14.54
N ASN A 126 15.48 -12.61 -14.21
CA ASN A 126 15.20 -13.68 -15.19
C ASN A 126 13.88 -13.47 -15.99
N GLU A 127 12.96 -12.67 -15.48
CA GLU A 127 11.64 -12.42 -16.09
C GLU A 127 11.66 -11.34 -17.19
N TRP A 128 12.75 -10.57 -17.31
CA TRP A 128 12.94 -9.64 -18.41
C TRP A 128 13.51 -10.37 -19.64
N THR A 129 12.70 -10.55 -20.69
CA THR A 129 13.18 -11.22 -21.90
C THR A 129 14.14 -10.32 -22.68
N LYS A 130 15.23 -10.90 -23.21
CA LYS A 130 16.27 -10.18 -23.96
C LYS A 130 15.73 -9.38 -25.15
N GLU A 131 14.57 -9.79 -25.66
CA GLU A 131 13.86 -9.16 -26.77
C GLU A 131 13.43 -7.71 -26.46
N TRP A 132 13.15 -7.37 -25.20
CA TRP A 132 12.77 -6.01 -24.80
C TRP A 132 13.89 -4.98 -24.97
N PHE A 133 15.17 -5.39 -25.00
CA PHE A 133 16.28 -4.48 -25.27
C PHE A 133 16.34 -4.05 -26.73
N ILE A 134 15.73 -4.83 -27.63
CA ILE A 134 15.68 -4.53 -29.06
C ILE A 134 14.53 -3.56 -29.36
N LEU A 135 13.55 -3.46 -28.46
CA LEU A 135 12.32 -2.69 -28.64
C LEU A 135 12.52 -1.23 -29.12
N PRO A 136 13.49 -0.43 -28.60
CA PRO A 136 13.71 0.94 -29.08
C PRO A 136 14.17 1.04 -30.53
N TYR A 137 14.72 -0.05 -31.08
CA TYR A 137 15.29 -0.13 -32.43
C TYR A 137 14.32 -0.74 -33.45
N ILE A 138 13.12 -1.15 -33.03
CA ILE A 138 12.11 -1.75 -33.92
C ILE A 138 11.23 -0.64 -34.51
N ASN A 139 11.19 -0.58 -35.85
CA ASN A 139 10.22 0.25 -36.57
C ASN A 139 8.83 -0.38 -36.43
N ASN A 140 7.86 0.35 -35.86
CA ASN A 140 6.48 -0.08 -35.63
C ASN A 140 6.35 -1.34 -34.74
N PRO A 141 6.62 -1.21 -33.43
CA PRO A 141 6.56 -2.33 -32.49
C PRO A 141 5.15 -2.93 -32.33
N ASP A 142 4.09 -2.20 -32.70
CA ASP A 142 2.70 -2.69 -32.74
C ASP A 142 2.49 -3.86 -33.72
N ASN A 143 3.28 -3.95 -34.79
CA ASN A 143 3.15 -4.99 -35.82
C ASN A 143 3.95 -6.26 -35.49
N ASN A 144 4.79 -6.23 -34.46
CA ASN A 144 5.58 -7.38 -34.07
C ASN A 144 4.74 -8.30 -33.17
N SER A 145 4.56 -9.54 -33.59
CA SER A 145 3.76 -10.57 -32.90
C SER A 145 4.11 -10.71 -31.40
N LEU A 146 5.38 -10.46 -31.04
CA LEU A 146 5.86 -10.54 -29.66
C LEU A 146 5.40 -9.37 -28.78
N PHE A 147 5.24 -8.18 -29.36
CA PHE A 147 4.95 -6.96 -28.61
C PHE A 147 3.50 -6.50 -28.75
N GLN A 148 2.80 -6.89 -29.82
CA GLN A 148 1.44 -6.47 -30.14
C GLN A 148 0.46 -6.58 -28.95
N ILE A 149 0.57 -7.65 -28.16
CA ILE A 149 -0.28 -7.88 -26.97
C ILE A 149 -0.13 -6.73 -25.97
N TYR A 150 1.10 -6.26 -25.75
CA TYR A 150 1.40 -5.21 -24.77
C TYR A 150 0.96 -3.82 -25.24
N PHE A 151 0.89 -3.59 -26.56
CA PHE A 151 0.38 -2.34 -27.11
C PHE A 151 -1.16 -2.25 -27.05
N SER A 152 -1.84 -3.39 -26.87
CA SER A 152 -3.30 -3.45 -26.75
C SER A 152 -3.82 -2.71 -25.51
N LYS A 153 -4.97 -2.04 -25.67
CA LYS A 153 -5.65 -1.35 -24.56
C LYS A 153 -6.08 -2.36 -23.48
N GLN A 154 -6.49 -3.55 -23.90
CA GLN A 154 -6.93 -4.62 -23.02
C GLN A 154 -5.84 -5.08 -22.05
N TRP A 155 -4.60 -5.27 -22.53
CA TRP A 155 -3.49 -5.65 -21.64
C TRP A 155 -3.24 -4.59 -20.56
N ASN A 156 -3.22 -3.31 -20.95
CA ASN A 156 -3.01 -2.21 -20.02
C ASN A 156 -4.14 -2.12 -18.97
N GLU A 157 -5.40 -2.21 -19.39
CA GLU A 157 -6.56 -2.20 -18.48
C GLU A 157 -6.52 -3.38 -17.50
N LEU A 158 -6.23 -4.59 -17.99
CA LEU A 158 -6.11 -5.79 -17.16
C LEU A 158 -4.98 -5.66 -16.14
N PHE A 159 -3.83 -5.10 -16.54
CA PHE A 159 -2.72 -4.87 -15.63
C PHE A 159 -3.13 -3.95 -14.47
N TRP A 160 -3.70 -2.78 -14.76
CA TRP A 160 -4.12 -1.83 -13.72
C TRP A 160 -5.18 -2.40 -12.78
N ILE A 161 -6.16 -3.13 -13.31
CA ILE A 161 -7.18 -3.80 -12.48
C ILE A 161 -6.53 -4.85 -11.57
N SER A 162 -5.61 -5.66 -12.11
CA SER A 162 -4.91 -6.68 -11.32
C SER A 162 -4.05 -6.05 -10.22
N LEU A 163 -3.39 -4.93 -10.50
CA LEU A 163 -2.61 -4.18 -9.54
C LEU A 163 -3.49 -3.60 -8.45
N GLN A 164 -4.65 -3.05 -8.81
CA GLN A 164 -5.61 -2.48 -7.86
C GLN A 164 -6.11 -3.54 -6.88
N ASN A 165 -6.47 -4.70 -7.42
CA ASN A 165 -6.95 -5.83 -6.63
C ASN A 165 -5.84 -6.35 -5.71
N PHE A 166 -4.62 -6.50 -6.23
CA PHE A 166 -3.46 -6.92 -5.43
C PHE A 166 -3.18 -5.93 -4.29
N LEU A 167 -3.08 -4.63 -4.58
CA LEU A 167 -2.84 -3.60 -3.59
C LEU A 167 -3.96 -3.56 -2.55
N SER A 168 -5.23 -3.66 -2.98
CA SER A 168 -6.38 -3.67 -2.06
C SER A 168 -6.32 -4.85 -1.11
N LEU A 169 -6.02 -6.05 -1.61
CA LEU A 169 -5.89 -7.25 -0.81
C LEU A 169 -4.67 -7.18 0.13
N ALA A 170 -3.53 -6.71 -0.38
CA ALA A 170 -2.32 -6.59 0.41
C ALA A 170 -2.48 -5.56 1.53
N LEU A 171 -3.16 -4.44 1.27
CA LEU A 171 -3.46 -3.40 2.25
C LEU A 171 -4.48 -3.89 3.29
N TYR A 172 -5.46 -4.68 2.88
CA TYR A 172 -6.41 -5.30 3.79
C TYR A 172 -5.72 -6.27 4.76
N ASN A 173 -4.73 -7.02 4.28
CA ASN A 173 -3.96 -7.98 5.07
C ASN A 173 -2.84 -7.35 5.90
N MET A 174 -2.60 -6.04 5.79
CA MET A 174 -1.64 -5.37 6.66
C MET A 174 -2.11 -5.48 8.11
N THR A 175 -1.32 -6.17 8.94
CA THR A 175 -1.62 -6.32 10.36
C THR A 175 -1.78 -4.95 11.01
N ARG A 176 -2.93 -4.73 11.67
CA ARG A 176 -3.11 -3.49 12.43
C ARG A 176 -2.06 -3.40 13.53
N PRO A 177 -1.58 -2.20 13.87
CA PRO A 177 -0.71 -2.02 15.04
C PRO A 177 -1.34 -2.68 16.26
N LYS A 178 -0.55 -3.35 17.10
CA LYS A 178 -1.03 -4.02 18.33
C LYS A 178 -1.80 -3.09 19.28
N ILE A 179 -1.62 -1.78 19.16
CA ILE A 179 -2.38 -0.80 19.93
C ILE A 179 -3.85 -0.76 19.49
N CYS A 180 -4.15 -1.07 18.23
CA CYS A 180 -5.52 -1.20 17.73
C CYS A 180 -6.28 -2.39 18.31
N SER A 181 -5.60 -3.46 18.78
CA SER A 181 -6.28 -4.61 19.40
C SER A 181 -6.64 -4.37 20.86
N ILE A 182 -6.13 -3.30 21.48
CA ILE A 182 -6.45 -2.96 22.89
C ILE A 182 -7.91 -2.48 23.00
N GLU A 183 -8.44 -1.80 21.99
CA GLU A 183 -9.87 -1.42 21.94
C GLU A 183 -10.81 -2.64 22.00
N GLU A 184 -10.42 -3.76 21.38
CA GLU A 184 -11.22 -5.00 21.37
C GLU A 184 -11.20 -5.72 22.74
N GLU A 185 -10.17 -5.51 23.54
CA GLU A 185 -10.10 -6.02 24.92
C GLU A 185 -10.95 -5.16 25.86
N ASP A 186 -10.93 -3.83 25.70
CA ASP A 186 -11.71 -2.90 26.53
C ASP A 186 -13.24 -2.99 26.31
N ASP A 187 -13.69 -3.24 25.08
CA ASP A 187 -15.12 -3.52 24.81
C ASP A 187 -15.58 -4.80 25.53
N ASN A 188 -14.72 -5.82 25.60
CA ASN A 188 -14.98 -7.01 26.42
C ASN A 188 -15.02 -6.64 27.91
N PHE A 189 -14.10 -5.81 28.43
CA PHE A 189 -14.13 -5.37 29.83
C PHE A 189 -15.36 -4.54 30.20
N GLN A 190 -15.89 -3.68 29.31
CA GLN A 190 -17.15 -2.96 29.56
C GLN A 190 -18.37 -3.90 29.57
N SER A 191 -18.38 -4.92 28.71
CA SER A 191 -19.44 -5.94 28.72
C SER A 191 -19.42 -6.79 30.02
N PHE A 192 -18.23 -7.12 30.54
CA PHE A 192 -18.06 -7.76 31.84
C PHE A 192 -18.43 -6.83 33.01
N GLY A 193 -18.09 -5.54 32.94
CA GLY A 193 -18.51 -4.55 33.93
C GLY A 193 -20.03 -4.40 34.02
N ASN A 194 -20.72 -4.39 32.88
CA ASN A 194 -22.18 -4.36 32.82
C ASN A 194 -22.82 -5.67 33.34
N LEU A 195 -22.19 -6.83 33.13
CA LEU A 195 -22.64 -8.10 33.71
C LEU A 195 -22.47 -8.14 35.24
N ILE A 196 -21.40 -7.57 35.78
CA ILE A 196 -21.18 -7.49 37.24
C ILE A 196 -22.13 -6.45 37.88
N CYS A 197 -22.42 -5.34 37.20
CA CYS A 197 -23.43 -4.36 37.64
C CYS A 197 -24.87 -4.91 37.57
N LEU A 198 -25.18 -5.83 36.65
CA LEU A 198 -26.50 -6.49 36.59
C LEU A 198 -26.67 -7.57 37.66
N GLN A 199 -25.58 -8.19 38.15
CA GLN A 199 -25.65 -9.17 39.25
C GLN A 199 -25.69 -8.54 40.65
N SER A 200 -25.37 -7.25 40.79
CA SER A 200 -25.42 -6.53 42.07
C SER A 200 -26.75 -5.81 42.36
N THR A 201 -27.70 -5.81 41.41
CA THR A 201 -29.02 -5.18 41.60
C THR A 201 -30.13 -6.13 42.04
N THR A 202 -29.87 -7.44 42.19
CA THR A 202 -30.89 -8.44 42.59
C THR A 202 -30.90 -8.81 44.07
N THR A 203 -30.13 -8.15 44.93
CA THR A 203 -30.17 -8.40 46.39
C THR A 203 -30.57 -7.16 47.19
N LYS A 204 -31.87 -6.85 47.20
CA LYS A 204 -32.49 -6.12 48.32
C LYS A 204 -33.42 -7.07 49.10
N PRO A 205 -33.33 -7.09 50.44
CA PRO A 205 -34.01 -8.07 51.28
C PRO A 205 -35.49 -7.71 51.43
N LEU A 206 -36.38 -8.67 51.22
CA LEU A 206 -37.74 -8.61 51.74
C LEU A 206 -37.69 -8.94 53.23
N ILE A 207 -37.80 -7.89 54.03
CA ILE A 207 -37.98 -7.92 55.48
C ILE A 207 -39.32 -8.61 55.79
N LEU A 208 -39.30 -9.50 56.79
CA LEU A 208 -40.46 -10.15 57.41
C LEU A 208 -41.52 -9.12 57.88
N SER A 209 -42.79 -9.45 57.69
CA SER A 209 -43.85 -9.09 58.65
C SER A 209 -44.97 -10.14 58.67
N THR A 210 -44.94 -10.96 59.72
CA THR A 210 -46.08 -11.35 60.59
C THR A 210 -47.46 -11.59 59.96
N THR A 211 -47.96 -12.82 60.07
CA THR A 211 -49.03 -13.24 61.01
C THR A 211 -49.07 -14.77 61.07
#